data_AF-A0A0D0DJU7-F1
#
_entry.id   AF-A0A0D0DJU7-F1
#
_cell.length_a   1.000
_cell.length_b   1.000
_cell.length_c   1.000
_cell.angle_alpha   90.00
_cell.angle_beta   90.00
_cell.angle_gamma   90.00
#
_symmetry.space_group_name_H-M   'P 1'
#
loop_
_entity.id
_entity.type
_entity.pdbx_description
1 polymer ?
#
loop_
_entity_poly.entity_id
_entity_poly.type
_entity_poly.pdbx_seq_one_letter_code
_entity_poly.pdbx_strand_id
1 'polypeptide(L)' 'VLLYHGLFPMAPLQPRMAVSVELLAFYQALFEQSCDAINALPSVVNSHYIHRGF' A
#
# COMPACT_ATOMS: atom_id res chain seq x y z
N VAL A 1 -10.59 12.18 20.50
CA VAL A 1 -11.97 11.78 20.11
C VAL A 1 -11.97 11.05 18.77
N LEU A 2 -11.57 11.65 17.65
CA LEU A 2 -11.62 10.98 16.32
C LEU A 2 -10.89 9.62 16.26
N LEU A 3 -9.63 9.56 16.67
CA LEU A 3 -8.87 8.29 16.69
C LEU A 3 -9.50 7.22 17.59
N TYR A 4 -10.09 7.64 18.71
CA TYR A 4 -10.84 6.75 19.60
C TYR A 4 -12.08 6.14 18.93
N HIS A 5 -12.63 6.80 17.91
CA HIS A 5 -13.73 6.30 17.09
C HIS A 5 -13.24 5.70 15.76
N GLY A 6 -11.95 5.38 15.62
CA GLY A 6 -11.40 4.78 14.41
C GLY A 6 -11.34 5.75 13.22
N LEU A 7 -11.32 7.07 13.46
CA LEU A 7 -11.23 8.09 12.43
C LEU A 7 -9.89 8.85 12.50
N PHE A 8 -9.25 8.99 11.34
CA PHE A 8 -8.03 9.76 11.17
C PHE A 8 -8.36 11.14 10.58
N PRO A 9 -7.94 12.25 11.21
CA PRO A 9 -8.22 13.59 10.69
C PRO A 9 -7.50 13.83 9.37
N MET A 10 -8.18 14.47 8.42
CA MET A 10 -7.55 14.93 7.18
C MET A 10 -6.63 16.13 7.43
N ALA A 11 -5.82 16.45 6.41
CA ALA A 11 -4.87 17.56 6.44
C ALA A 11 -5.50 18.88 6.96
N PRO A 12 -4.70 19.82 7.51
CA PRO A 12 -5.22 21.06 8.12
C PRO A 12 -6.10 21.90 7.20
N LEU A 13 -6.00 21.71 5.88
CA LEU A 13 -6.85 22.34 4.87
C LEU A 13 -8.32 21.88 4.91
N GLN A 14 -8.60 20.69 5.46
CA GLN A 14 -9.93 20.07 5.53
C GLN A 14 -10.24 19.57 6.96
N PRO A 15 -10.32 20.47 7.95
CA PRO A 15 -10.39 20.12 9.37
C PRO A 15 -11.70 19.44 9.79
N ARG A 16 -12.72 19.42 8.92
CA ARG A 16 -14.03 18.78 9.16
C ARG A 16 -14.15 17.42 8.48
N MET A 17 -13.10 16.94 7.82
CA MET A 17 -13.08 15.63 7.19
C MET A 17 -12.18 14.67 7.99
N ALA A 18 -12.63 13.44 8.10
CA ALA A 18 -11.87 12.35 8.67
C ALA A 18 -12.09 11.08 7.86
N VAL A 19 -11.07 10.21 7.83
CA VAL A 19 -11.06 8.95 7.08
C VAL A 19 -11.03 7.79 8.06
N SER A 20 -11.70 6.68 7.75
CA SER A 20 -11.61 5.49 8.60
C SER A 20 -10.19 4.95 8.67
N VAL A 21 -9.71 4.67 9.88
CA VAL A 21 -8.41 4.03 10.14
C VAL A 21 -8.39 2.62 9.56
N GLU A 22 -9.51 1.88 9.63
CA GLU A 22 -9.62 0.54 9.04
C GLU A 22 -9.51 0.59 7.51
N LEU A 23 -10.09 1.62 6.88
CA LEU A 23 -9.96 1.84 5.44
C LEU A 23 -8.51 2.13 5.06
N LEU A 24 -7.80 2.95 5.85
CA LEU A 24 -6.38 3.23 5.64
C LEU A 24 -5.52 1.96 5.78
N ALA A 25 -5.78 1.14 6.80
CA ALA A 25 -5.09 -0.12 7.01
C ALA A 25 -5.33 -1.11 5.86
N PHE A 26 -6.58 -1.21 5.37
CA PHE A 26 -6.92 -2.01 4.21
C PHE A 26 -6.18 -1.54 2.95
N TYR A 27 -6.18 -0.23 2.69
CA TYR A 27 -5.47 0.34 1.55
C TYR A 27 -3.96 0.11 1.65
N GLN A 28 -3.37 0.24 2.84
CA GLN A 28 -1.96 -0.05 3.08
C GLN A 28 -1.63 -1.51 2.75
N ALA A 29 -2.43 -2.47 3.21
CA ALA A 29 -2.21 -3.89 2.92
C ALA A 29 -2.28 -4.18 1.40
N LEU A 30 -3.22 -3.57 0.69
CA LEU A 30 -3.30 -3.67 -0.77
C LEU A 30 -2.07 -3.06 -1.45
N PHE A 31 -1.62 -1.91 -0.96
CA PHE A 31 -0.45 -1.24 -1.50
C PHE A 31 0.81 -2.10 -1.31
N GLU A 32 1.05 -2.62 -0.11
CA GLU A 32 2.17 -3.52 0.20
C GLU A 32 2.14 -4.77 -0.69
N GLN A 33 0.98 -5.43 -0.79
CA GLN A 33 0.82 -6.59 -1.67
C GLN A 33 1.12 -6.27 -3.14
N SER A 34 0.68 -5.10 -3.61
CA SER A 34 0.95 -4.67 -4.98
C SER A 34 2.43 -4.39 -5.23
N CYS A 35 3.13 -3.78 -4.26
CA CYS A 35 4.56 -3.57 -4.31
C CYS A 35 5.32 -4.89 -4.30
N ASP A 36 4.93 -5.85 -3.48
CA ASP A 36 5.54 -7.18 -3.45
C ASP A 36 5.40 -7.88 -4.80
N ALA A 37 4.22 -7.83 -5.42
CA ALA A 37 4.00 -8.39 -6.74
C ALA A 37 4.89 -7.71 -7.81
N ILE A 38 4.97 -6.38 -7.80
CA ILE A 38 5.81 -5.62 -8.74
C ILE A 38 7.30 -5.91 -8.51
N ASN A 39 7.75 -6.00 -7.26
CA ASN A 39 9.14 -6.26 -6.91
C ASN A 39 9.55 -7.71 -7.15
N ALA A 40 8.61 -8.66 -7.13
CA ALA A 40 8.84 -10.05 -7.51
C ALA A 40 9.11 -10.19 -9.02
N LEU A 41 8.46 -9.36 -9.87
CA LEU A 41 8.60 -9.45 -11.32
C LEU A 41 10.06 -9.37 -11.82
N PRO A 42 10.90 -8.40 -11.40
CA PRO A 42 12.32 -8.37 -11.76
C PRO A 42 13.07 -9.67 -11.48
N SER A 43 12.81 -10.31 -10.33
CA SER A 43 13.49 -11.57 -9.98
C SER A 43 13.10 -12.72 -10.91
N VAL A 44 11.80 -12.81 -11.25
CA VAL A 44 11.28 -13.80 -12.20
C VAL A 44 11.87 -13.55 -13.58
N VAL A 45 11.85 -12.29 -14.05
CA VAL A 45 12.40 -11.91 -15.34
C VAL A 45 13.91 -12.19 -15.42
N ASN A 46 14.66 -11.86 -14.37
CA ASN A 46 16.09 -12.14 -14.31
C ASN A 46 16.38 -13.64 -14.33
N SER A 47 15.66 -14.44 -13.56
CA SER A 47 15.80 -15.91 -13.59
C SER A 47 15.47 -16.48 -14.98
N HIS A 48 14.50 -15.88 -15.68
CA HIS A 48 14.12 -16.27 -17.04
C HIS A 48 15.24 -15.98 -18.05
N TYR A 49 15.90 -14.82 -17.94
CA TYR A 49 17.03 -14.47 -18.79
C TYR A 49 18.23 -15.37 -18.54
N ILE A 50 18.61 -15.59 -17.29
CA ILE A 50 19.70 -16.49 -16.89
C ILE A 50 19.47 -17.90 -17.44
N HIS A 51 18.24 -18.43 -17.33
CA HIS A 51 17.90 -19.76 -17.85
C HIS A 51 18.09 -19.86 -19.38
N ARG A 52 17.94 -18.76 -20.12
CA ARG A 52 18.16 -18.72 -21.56
C ARG A 52 19.60 -18.37 -21.96
N GLY A 53 20.50 -18.17 -20.99
CA GLY A 53 21.91 -17.87 -21.23
C GLY A 53 22.17 -16.43 -21.66
N PHE A 54 21.25 -15.51 -21.36
CA PHE A 54 21.48 -14.06 -21.48
C PHE A 54 22.16 -13.49 -20.24
#